data_AF-A0A4Q9QR55-F1
#
_entry.id   AF-A0A4Q9QR55-F1
#
_cell.length_a   1.000
_cell.length_b   1.000
_cell.length_c   1.000
_cell.angle_alpha   90.00
_cell.angle_beta   90.00
_cell.angle_gamma   90.00
#
_symmetry.space_group_name_H-M   'P 1'
#
loop_
_entity.id
_entity.type
_entity.pdbx_description
1 polymer ?
#
loop_
_entity_poly.entity_id
_entity_poly.type
_entity_poly.pdbx_seq_one_letter_code
_entity_poly.pdbx_strand_id
1 'polypeptide(L)'
;MRRSLANRQQGAVAIEFAMLFGVFFVVVYGIIAYSIPMLLMLTFKQVSADAARATLQVNPASSSYVQVLSREITRTVEQSWLPESWRGGDCPAPEQNEAGYVWSKLPGSPSYGHIALDARDPNASYHVLHVCLQRFYNREGATEQRAIVPTLRLFNIDIPSLPERDGNVVIRGETTVTL
;
A
#
# COMPACT_ATOMS: atom_id res chain seq x y z
N MET A 1 -43.74 -51.66 33.83
CA MET A 1 -42.61 -50.69 33.78
C MET A 1 -42.46 -50.18 32.34
N ARG A 2 -42.76 -48.91 32.06
CA ARG A 2 -42.49 -48.28 30.75
C ARG A 2 -41.11 -47.65 30.80
N ARG A 3 -40.15 -48.17 30.04
CA ARG A 3 -38.86 -47.51 29.78
C ARG A 3 -39.08 -46.48 28.68
N SER A 4 -39.05 -45.19 29.00
CA SER A 4 -38.97 -44.15 27.97
C SER A 4 -37.59 -44.24 27.31
N LEU A 5 -37.56 -44.50 26.01
CA LEU A 5 -36.35 -44.38 25.21
C LEU A 5 -35.94 -42.91 25.22
N ALA A 6 -34.87 -42.59 25.94
CA ALA A 6 -34.21 -41.30 25.86
C ALA A 6 -33.70 -41.13 24.43
N ASN A 7 -34.45 -40.37 23.63
CA ASN A 7 -34.14 -40.13 22.24
C ASN A 7 -32.84 -39.32 22.17
N ARG A 8 -31.72 -39.99 21.89
CA ARG A 8 -30.39 -39.38 21.87
C ARG A 8 -30.25 -38.63 20.54
N GLN A 9 -30.60 -37.33 20.56
CA GLN A 9 -30.53 -36.46 19.38
C GLN A 9 -29.07 -36.19 18.98
N GLN A 10 -28.47 -37.11 18.22
CA GLN A 10 -27.11 -36.97 17.70
C GLN A 10 -27.03 -36.01 16.49
N GLY A 11 -28.16 -35.61 15.90
CA GLY A 11 -28.21 -34.74 14.72
C GLY A 11 -28.14 -33.23 15.03
N ALA A 12 -28.58 -32.80 16.21
CA ALA A 12 -28.59 -31.37 16.58
C ALA A 12 -27.16 -30.79 16.64
N VAL A 13 -26.24 -31.55 17.23
CA VAL A 13 -24.82 -31.19 17.32
C VAL A 13 -24.17 -31.04 15.94
N ALA A 14 -24.56 -31.87 14.96
CA ALA A 14 -24.02 -31.81 13.61
C ALA A 14 -24.45 -30.53 12.86
N ILE A 15 -25.71 -30.10 13.03
CA ILE A 15 -26.23 -28.88 12.42
C ILE A 15 -25.58 -27.64 13.03
N GLU A 16 -25.45 -27.61 14.36
CA GLU A 16 -24.78 -26.52 15.08
C GLU A 16 -23.31 -26.40 14.65
N PHE A 17 -22.60 -27.53 14.55
CA PHE A 17 -21.23 -27.55 14.07
C PHE A 17 -21.10 -27.08 12.62
N ALA A 18 -22.04 -27.44 11.73
CA ALA A 18 -22.02 -27.00 10.33
C ALA A 18 -22.10 -25.46 10.20
N MET A 19 -22.90 -24.80 11.04
CA MET A 19 -22.98 -23.33 11.07
C MET A 19 -21.69 -22.71 11.64
N LEU A 20 -21.21 -23.20 12.78
CA LEU A 20 -19.99 -22.69 13.43
C LEU A 20 -18.75 -22.86 12.55
N PHE A 21 -18.68 -23.98 11.82
CA PHE A 21 -17.62 -24.26 10.86
C PHE A 21 -17.54 -23.17 9.78
N GLY A 22 -18.68 -22.81 9.17
CA GLY A 22 -18.72 -21.74 8.18
C GLY A 22 -18.26 -20.39 8.74
N VAL A 23 -18.76 -20.01 9.91
CA VAL A 23 -18.39 -18.75 10.57
C VAL A 23 -16.90 -18.71 10.88
N PHE A 24 -16.33 -19.79 11.42
CA PHE A 24 -14.90 -19.89 11.71
C PHE A 24 -14.05 -19.66 10.46
N PHE A 25 -14.39 -20.33 9.35
CA PHE A 25 -13.66 -20.15 8.09
C PHE A 25 -13.76 -18.73 7.55
N VAL A 26 -14.93 -18.09 7.61
CA VAL A 26 -15.11 -16.70 7.18
C VAL A 26 -14.26 -15.75 8.01
N VAL A 27 -14.21 -15.92 9.33
CA VAL A 27 -13.41 -15.08 10.22
C VAL A 27 -11.92 -15.27 9.96
N VAL A 28 -11.44 -16.52 9.89
CA VAL A 28 -10.02 -16.81 9.62
C VAL A 28 -9.61 -16.29 8.24
N TYR A 29 -10.42 -16.54 7.22
CA TYR A 29 -10.18 -16.02 5.88
C TYR A 29 -10.15 -14.49 5.89
N GLY A 30 -11.09 -13.83 6.56
CA GLY A 30 -11.11 -12.38 6.72
C GLY A 30 -9.83 -11.85 7.36
N ILE A 31 -9.37 -12.45 8.45
CA ILE A 31 -8.13 -12.05 9.13
C ILE A 31 -6.94 -12.15 8.16
N ILE A 32 -6.78 -13.28 7.47
CA ILE A 32 -5.66 -13.49 6.54
C ILE A 32 -5.77 -12.52 5.35
N ALA A 33 -6.96 -12.40 4.78
CA ALA A 33 -7.24 -11.60 3.59
C ALA A 33 -7.02 -10.10 3.82
N TYR A 34 -7.39 -9.57 4.98
CA TYR A 34 -7.21 -8.15 5.29
C TYR A 34 -5.83 -7.85 5.91
N SER A 35 -5.24 -8.77 6.66
CA SER A 35 -3.93 -8.53 7.29
C SER A 35 -2.80 -8.36 6.27
N ILE A 36 -2.77 -9.14 5.19
CA ILE A 36 -1.69 -9.07 4.19
C ILE A 36 -1.66 -7.73 3.45
N PRO A 37 -2.76 -7.25 2.83
CA PRO A 37 -2.80 -5.93 2.20
C PRO A 37 -2.54 -4.80 3.19
N MET A 38 -3.05 -4.91 4.43
CA MET A 38 -2.81 -3.92 5.47
C MET A 38 -1.32 -3.84 5.85
N LEU A 39 -0.68 -5.00 6.08
CA LEU A 39 0.75 -5.09 6.36
C LEU A 39 1.57 -4.50 5.20
N LEU A 40 1.21 -4.80 3.95
CA LEU A 40 1.90 -4.25 2.80
C LEU A 40 1.73 -2.73 2.70
N MET A 41 0.52 -2.21 2.94
CA MET A 41 0.27 -0.77 2.96
C MET A 41 1.08 -0.08 4.06
N LEU A 42 1.15 -0.66 5.25
CA LEU A 42 1.98 -0.17 6.36
C LEU A 42 3.46 -0.18 5.98
N THR A 43 3.92 -1.24 5.32
CA THR A 43 5.30 -1.38 4.85
C THR A 43 5.64 -0.30 3.82
N PHE A 44 4.78 -0.07 2.84
CA PHE A 44 5.01 0.96 1.83
C PHE A 44 5.04 2.36 2.43
N LYS A 45 4.16 2.65 3.40
CA LYS A 45 4.18 3.91 4.16
C LYS A 45 5.46 4.07 4.98
N GLN A 46 5.95 2.99 5.59
CA GLN A 46 7.21 3.02 6.34
C GLN A 46 8.40 3.28 5.41
N VAL A 47 8.50 2.54 4.30
CA VAL A 47 9.60 2.67 3.34
C VAL A 47 9.60 4.04 2.67
N SER A 48 8.43 4.58 2.30
CA SER A 48 8.35 5.94 1.74
C SER A 48 8.78 7.00 2.75
N ALA A 49 8.40 6.85 4.02
CA ALA A 49 8.82 7.76 5.08
C ALA A 49 10.32 7.67 5.37
N ASP A 50 10.89 6.47 5.39
CA ASP A 50 12.33 6.27 5.62
C ASP A 50 13.15 6.83 4.44
N ALA A 51 12.70 6.61 3.20
CA ALA A 51 13.33 7.20 2.02
C ALA A 51 13.22 8.74 2.01
N ALA A 52 12.09 9.30 2.43
CA ALA A 52 11.93 10.75 2.59
C ALA A 52 12.90 11.30 3.65
N ARG A 53 13.00 10.65 4.81
CA ARG A 53 13.92 11.05 5.89
C ARG A 53 15.39 10.95 5.47
N ALA A 54 15.76 9.94 4.69
CA ALA A 54 17.12 9.77 4.18
C ALA A 54 17.56 10.98 3.34
N THR A 55 16.64 11.71 2.71
CA THR A 55 17.00 12.92 1.95
C THR A 55 17.42 14.12 2.80
N LEU A 56 17.10 14.14 4.10
CA LEU A 56 17.49 15.24 5.00
C LEU A 56 19.00 15.37 5.18
N GLN A 57 19.75 14.30 4.94
CA GLN A 57 21.22 14.31 5.00
C GLN A 57 21.86 14.84 3.70
N VAL A 58 21.07 15.07 2.65
CA VAL A 58 21.58 15.54 1.37
C VAL A 58 21.87 17.04 1.43
N ASN A 59 23.08 17.43 1.05
CA ASN A 59 23.49 18.83 1.05
C ASN A 59 22.70 19.66 0.01
N PRO A 60 21.93 20.69 0.44
CA PRO A 60 21.14 21.54 -0.46
C PRO A 60 22.00 22.44 -1.36
N ALA A 61 23.27 22.68 -1.03
CA ALA A 61 24.18 23.50 -1.84
C ALA A 61 24.72 22.76 -3.08
N SER A 62 24.37 21.50 -3.29
CA SER A 62 24.82 20.74 -4.47
C SER A 62 24.18 21.26 -5.76
N SER A 63 24.99 21.46 -6.80
CA SER A 63 24.49 21.79 -8.14
C SER A 63 23.65 20.68 -8.78
N SER A 64 23.75 19.46 -8.26
CA SER A 64 22.99 18.28 -8.70
C SER A 64 22.03 17.77 -7.63
N TYR A 65 21.50 18.68 -6.80
CA TYR A 65 20.66 18.36 -5.65
C TYR A 65 19.53 17.36 -5.98
N VAL A 66 18.75 17.62 -7.03
CA VAL A 66 17.63 16.77 -7.44
C VAL A 66 18.08 15.35 -7.84
N GLN A 67 19.22 15.21 -8.51
CA GLN A 67 19.78 13.90 -8.88
C GLN A 67 20.28 13.15 -7.66
N VAL A 68 20.89 13.83 -6.70
CA VAL A 68 21.36 13.23 -5.44
C VAL A 68 20.18 12.79 -4.58
N LEU A 69 19.12 13.60 -4.48
CA LEU A 69 17.87 13.24 -3.80
C LEU A 69 17.29 11.96 -4.36
N SER A 70 17.11 11.91 -5.68
CA SER A 70 16.51 10.74 -6.32
C SER A 70 17.35 9.49 -6.09
N ARG A 71 18.67 9.60 -6.18
CA ARG A 71 19.59 8.49 -5.92
C ARG A 71 19.46 7.98 -4.48
N GLU A 72 19.34 8.88 -3.51
CA GLU A 72 19.22 8.51 -2.10
C GLU A 72 17.88 7.83 -1.80
N ILE A 73 16.79 8.32 -2.39
CA ILE A 73 15.47 7.70 -2.31
C ILE A 73 15.53 6.29 -2.91
N THR A 74 16.02 6.18 -4.15
CA THR A 74 16.15 4.88 -4.84
C THR A 74 16.99 3.91 -4.03
N ARG A 75 18.14 4.34 -3.50
CA ARG A 75 19.00 3.53 -2.64
C ARG A 75 18.24 3.01 -1.41
N THR A 76 17.49 3.88 -0.73
CA THR A 76 16.74 3.49 0.48
C THR A 76 15.62 2.50 0.15
N VAL A 77 14.91 2.71 -0.95
CA VAL A 77 13.88 1.79 -1.45
C VAL A 77 14.49 0.44 -1.85
N GLU A 78 15.64 0.45 -2.52
CA GLU A 78 16.36 -0.75 -2.95
C GLU A 78 16.91 -1.58 -1.78
N GLN A 79 17.28 -0.92 -0.69
CA GLN A 79 17.75 -1.54 0.55
C GLN A 79 16.62 -2.05 1.45
N SER A 80 15.37 -1.67 1.16
CA SER A 80 14.22 -2.21 1.89
C SER A 80 14.08 -3.72 1.67
N TRP A 81 13.36 -4.38 2.57
CA TRP A 81 13.09 -5.81 2.48
C TRP A 81 12.07 -6.18 1.38
N LEU A 82 11.49 -5.19 0.70
CA LEU A 82 10.51 -5.41 -0.36
C LEU A 82 11.15 -6.07 -1.58
N PRO A 83 10.51 -7.10 -2.16
CA PRO A 83 10.94 -7.69 -3.43
C PRO A 83 11.02 -6.65 -4.54
N GLU A 84 11.97 -6.80 -5.46
CA GLU A 84 12.17 -5.86 -6.57
C GLU A 84 10.90 -5.65 -7.41
N SER A 85 10.19 -6.72 -7.73
CA SER A 85 8.94 -6.68 -8.49
C SER A 85 7.79 -5.97 -7.78
N TRP A 86 7.93 -5.63 -6.50
CA TRP A 86 6.89 -4.96 -5.70
C TRP A 86 7.18 -3.47 -5.50
N ARG A 87 8.39 -3.00 -5.85
CA ARG A 87 8.83 -1.62 -5.69
C ARG A 87 8.47 -0.81 -6.92
N GLY A 88 7.17 -0.69 -7.22
CA GLY A 88 6.72 0.20 -8.28
C GLY A 88 6.86 1.67 -7.85
N GLY A 89 7.32 2.50 -8.78
CA GLY A 89 7.30 3.96 -8.63
C GLY A 89 6.35 4.57 -9.66
N ASP A 90 6.73 5.73 -10.17
CA ASP A 90 6.02 6.49 -11.20
C ASP A 90 4.57 6.82 -10.78
N CYS A 91 4.39 7.10 -9.49
CA CYS A 91 3.12 7.58 -8.99
C CYS A 91 2.75 8.89 -9.69
N PRO A 92 1.45 9.14 -9.94
CA PRO A 92 0.99 10.44 -10.36
C PRO A 92 1.46 11.48 -9.35
N ALA A 93 1.72 12.70 -9.83
CA ALA A 93 1.99 13.81 -8.92
C ALA A 93 0.81 13.94 -7.94
N PRO A 94 1.06 14.35 -6.68
CA PRO A 94 -0.02 14.69 -5.76
C PRO A 94 -0.99 15.62 -6.46
N GLU A 95 -2.30 15.37 -6.31
CA GLU A 95 -3.32 16.22 -6.93
C GLU A 95 -3.00 17.68 -6.61
N GLN A 96 -3.01 18.54 -7.63
CA GLN A 96 -2.58 19.94 -7.56
C GLN A 96 -3.39 20.81 -6.56
N ASN A 97 -4.27 20.21 -5.76
CA ASN A 97 -5.45 20.87 -5.20
C ASN A 97 -5.49 20.96 -3.66
N GLU A 98 -4.47 20.51 -2.93
CA GLU A 98 -4.39 20.80 -1.49
C GLU A 98 -3.44 21.97 -1.18
N ALA A 99 -2.41 22.18 -2.01
CA ALA A 99 -1.39 23.21 -1.77
C ALA A 99 -0.87 23.90 -3.05
N GLY A 100 -1.45 23.72 -4.23
CA GLY A 100 -1.12 24.52 -5.42
C GLY A 100 0.36 24.48 -5.85
N TYR A 101 1.09 23.41 -5.52
CA TYR A 101 2.49 23.26 -5.90
C TYR A 101 2.65 22.83 -7.35
N VAL A 102 3.68 23.34 -8.02
CA VAL A 102 4.11 22.86 -9.33
C VAL A 102 5.10 21.71 -9.13
N TRP A 103 4.58 20.49 -9.17
CA TRP A 103 5.37 19.28 -8.98
C TRP A 103 6.22 18.94 -10.21
N SER A 104 7.48 18.62 -9.96
CA SER A 104 8.41 18.08 -10.95
C SER A 104 8.81 16.66 -10.57
N LYS A 105 8.76 15.75 -11.54
CA LYS A 105 9.10 14.33 -11.32
C LYS A 105 10.61 14.17 -11.08
N LEU A 106 10.99 13.39 -10.08
CA LEU A 106 12.39 13.07 -9.84
C LEU A 106 12.97 12.20 -10.97
N PRO A 107 14.27 12.35 -11.29
CA PRO A 107 14.91 11.55 -12.33
C PRO A 107 15.02 10.08 -11.91
N GLY A 108 14.74 9.13 -12.79
CA GLY A 108 14.83 7.69 -12.50
C GLY A 108 13.76 6.89 -13.24
N SER A 109 13.98 5.58 -13.37
CA SER A 109 13.01 4.64 -13.95
C SER A 109 13.08 3.30 -13.19
N PRO A 110 12.12 3.00 -12.29
CA PRO A 110 11.00 3.87 -11.93
C PRO A 110 11.43 5.10 -11.12
N SER A 111 10.65 6.18 -11.15
CA SER A 111 10.87 7.35 -10.30
C SER A 111 10.05 7.26 -9.02
N TYR A 112 10.68 7.41 -7.86
CA TYR A 112 10.02 7.25 -6.55
C TYR A 112 9.53 8.56 -5.93
N GLY A 113 9.48 9.67 -6.66
CA GLY A 113 8.99 10.91 -6.08
C GLY A 113 8.88 12.11 -7.00
N HIS A 114 8.35 13.18 -6.42
CA HIS A 114 8.19 14.49 -7.03
C HIS A 114 8.75 15.54 -6.08
N ILE A 115 9.28 16.63 -6.64
CA ILE A 115 9.77 17.78 -5.87
C ILE A 115 9.10 19.05 -6.39
N ALA A 116 8.75 19.94 -5.48
CA ALA A 116 8.25 21.27 -5.77
C ALA A 116 9.00 22.31 -4.94
N LEU A 117 9.00 23.55 -5.41
CA LEU A 117 9.47 24.69 -4.63
C LEU A 117 8.26 25.36 -3.98
N ASP A 118 8.27 25.50 -2.66
CA ASP A 118 7.35 26.40 -1.98
C ASP A 118 7.99 27.79 -1.91
N ALA A 119 7.47 28.70 -2.74
CA ALA A 119 7.88 30.09 -2.81
C ALA A 119 6.77 31.05 -2.35
N ARG A 120 5.81 30.57 -1.55
CA ARG A 120 4.70 31.39 -1.03
C ARG A 120 5.20 32.49 -0.09
N ASP A 121 6.27 32.21 0.67
CA ASP A 121 7.01 33.21 1.45
C ASP A 121 8.27 33.64 0.69
N PRO A 122 8.38 34.92 0.25
CA PRO A 122 9.55 35.41 -0.45
C PRO A 122 10.82 35.44 0.41
N ASN A 123 10.71 35.36 1.75
CA ASN A 123 11.86 35.35 2.66
C ASN A 123 12.26 33.94 3.13
N ALA A 124 11.48 32.90 2.80
CA ALA A 124 11.72 31.53 3.25
C ALA A 124 11.26 30.50 2.20
N SER A 125 11.98 30.43 1.07
CA SER A 125 11.74 29.40 0.06
C SER A 125 12.32 28.06 0.51
N TYR A 126 11.49 27.03 0.61
CA TYR A 126 11.91 25.66 0.92
C TYR A 126 11.41 24.69 -0.14
N HIS A 127 12.06 23.53 -0.24
CA HIS A 127 11.60 22.50 -1.18
C HIS A 127 10.61 21.58 -0.48
N VAL A 128 9.61 21.12 -1.23
CA VAL A 128 8.69 20.08 -0.77
C VAL A 128 8.96 18.83 -1.60
N LEU A 129 9.29 17.75 -0.92
CA LEU A 129 9.55 16.46 -1.51
C LEU A 129 8.38 15.53 -1.22
N HIS A 130 7.88 14.86 -2.25
CA HIS A 130 6.88 13.82 -2.14
C HIS A 130 7.48 12.50 -2.62
N VAL A 131 7.61 11.53 -1.72
CA VAL A 131 8.09 10.18 -2.01
C VAL A 131 6.90 9.23 -2.09
N CYS A 132 6.88 8.40 -3.13
CA CYS A 132 5.79 7.46 -3.37
C CYS A 132 6.30 6.12 -3.88
N LEU A 133 5.76 5.06 -3.27
CA LEU A 133 5.87 3.68 -3.74
C LEU A 133 4.47 3.14 -3.99
N GLN A 134 4.30 2.37 -5.05
CA GLN A 134 3.03 1.74 -5.38
C GLN A 134 3.21 0.34 -5.96
N ARG A 135 2.18 -0.47 -5.81
CA ARG A 135 2.06 -1.77 -6.47
C ARG A 135 0.64 -1.95 -6.99
N PHE A 136 0.52 -2.31 -8.25
CA PHE A 136 -0.74 -2.68 -8.87
C PHE A 136 -1.15 -4.09 -8.44
N TYR A 137 -2.44 -4.25 -8.15
CA TYR A 137 -3.08 -5.51 -7.84
C TYR A 137 -4.10 -5.79 -8.94
N ASN A 138 -3.91 -6.86 -9.68
CA ASN A 138 -4.82 -7.29 -10.71
C ASN A 138 -5.02 -8.80 -10.57
N ARG A 139 -6.26 -9.24 -10.45
CA ARG A 139 -6.61 -10.67 -10.35
C ARG A 139 -6.20 -11.46 -11.58
N GLU A 140 -6.31 -10.86 -12.76
CA GLU A 140 -6.06 -11.49 -14.07
C GLU A 140 -4.82 -10.92 -14.77
N GLY A 141 -4.06 -10.07 -14.08
CA GLY A 141 -2.87 -9.43 -14.61
C GLY A 141 -1.68 -10.38 -14.76
N ALA A 142 -0.58 -9.80 -15.25
CA ALA A 142 0.72 -10.45 -15.27
C ALA A 142 1.19 -10.81 -13.85
N THR A 143 2.08 -11.79 -13.74
CA THR A 143 2.45 -12.45 -12.47
C THR A 143 2.86 -11.46 -11.37
N GLU A 144 3.58 -10.40 -11.73
CA GLU A 144 4.04 -9.33 -10.85
C GLU A 144 2.92 -8.45 -10.29
N GLN A 145 1.79 -8.37 -11.00
CA GLN A 145 0.59 -7.62 -10.62
C GLN A 145 -0.44 -8.49 -9.91
N ARG A 146 -0.26 -9.82 -9.86
CA ARG A 146 -1.24 -10.71 -9.23
C ARG A 146 -1.39 -10.45 -7.74
N ALA A 147 -2.65 -10.48 -7.30
CA ALA A 147 -2.99 -10.38 -5.90
C ALA A 147 -2.32 -11.51 -5.11
N ILE A 148 -1.67 -11.17 -3.99
CA ILE A 148 -0.99 -12.14 -3.13
C ILE A 148 -2.01 -13.08 -2.50
N VAL A 149 -3.14 -12.53 -2.05
CA VAL A 149 -4.29 -13.27 -1.55
C VAL A 149 -5.38 -13.21 -2.61
N PRO A 150 -5.99 -14.34 -3.01
CA PRO A 150 -7.09 -14.34 -3.96
C PRO A 150 -8.26 -13.53 -3.43
N THR A 151 -8.77 -12.61 -4.25
CA THR A 151 -10.02 -11.89 -3.98
C THR A 151 -11.20 -12.78 -4.34
N LEU A 152 -12.08 -13.04 -3.38
CA LEU A 152 -13.32 -13.76 -3.58
C LEU A 152 -14.43 -12.76 -3.93
N ARG A 153 -15.17 -13.05 -5.01
CA ARG A 153 -16.35 -12.27 -5.36
C ARG A 153 -17.58 -12.99 -4.81
N LEU A 154 -18.14 -12.43 -3.76
CA LEU A 154 -19.37 -12.93 -3.14
C LEU A 154 -20.47 -11.93 -3.46
N PHE A 155 -21.46 -12.37 -4.26
CA PHE A 155 -22.45 -11.48 -4.87
C PHE A 155 -21.77 -10.37 -5.68
N ASN A 156 -21.90 -9.11 -5.23
CA ASN A 156 -21.37 -7.92 -5.90
C ASN A 156 -20.22 -7.24 -5.13
N ILE A 157 -19.60 -7.94 -4.17
CA ILE A 157 -18.54 -7.42 -3.31
C ILE A 157 -17.30 -8.30 -3.44
N ASP A 158 -16.13 -7.67 -3.60
CA ASP A 158 -14.84 -8.34 -3.52
C ASP A 158 -14.35 -8.39 -2.08
N ILE A 159 -13.89 -9.58 -1.65
CA ILE A 159 -13.37 -9.84 -0.32
C ILE A 159 -11.92 -10.35 -0.49
N PRO A 160 -10.91 -9.65 0.06
CA PRO A 160 -11.00 -8.38 0.77
C PRO A 160 -11.29 -7.20 -0.17
N SER A 161 -11.95 -6.16 0.32
CA SER A 161 -12.10 -4.90 -0.43
C SER A 161 -10.76 -4.18 -0.47
N LEU A 162 -10.22 -3.96 -1.66
CA LEU A 162 -8.93 -3.31 -1.85
C LEU A 162 -9.13 -1.87 -2.39
N PRO A 163 -8.21 -0.94 -2.07
CA PRO A 163 -8.30 0.44 -2.56
C PRO A 163 -8.14 0.49 -4.07
N GLU A 164 -9.04 1.20 -4.74
CA GLU A 164 -9.04 1.45 -6.18
C GLU A 164 -8.72 2.93 -6.45
N ARG A 165 -7.84 3.18 -7.42
CA ARG A 165 -7.44 4.52 -7.87
C ARG A 165 -7.33 4.50 -9.39
N ASP A 166 -7.98 5.44 -10.07
CA ASP A 166 -8.00 5.53 -11.53
C ASP A 166 -8.42 4.22 -12.23
N GLY A 167 -9.42 3.52 -11.66
CA GLY A 167 -9.92 2.25 -12.20
C GLY A 167 -9.02 1.04 -11.94
N ASN A 168 -7.94 1.20 -11.16
CA ASN A 168 -6.99 0.14 -10.85
C ASN A 168 -6.88 -0.09 -9.35
N VAL A 169 -6.83 -1.35 -8.93
CA VAL A 169 -6.55 -1.67 -7.53
C VAL A 169 -5.06 -1.46 -7.27
N VAL A 170 -4.73 -0.54 -6.36
CA VAL A 170 -3.34 -0.13 -6.09
C VAL A 170 -3.09 0.01 -4.61
N ILE A 171 -2.03 -0.62 -4.12
CA ILE A 171 -1.53 -0.39 -2.77
C ILE A 171 -0.40 0.63 -2.89
N ARG A 172 -0.58 1.79 -2.27
CA ARG A 172 0.36 2.91 -2.33
C ARG A 172 0.76 3.37 -0.93
N GLY A 173 2.05 3.64 -0.75
CA GLY A 173 2.58 4.37 0.39
C GLY A 173 3.19 5.67 -0.10
N GLU A 174 2.79 6.77 0.51
CA GLU A 174 3.22 8.12 0.12
C GLU A 174 3.63 8.91 1.37
N THR A 175 4.63 9.77 1.23
CA THR A 175 5.10 10.65 2.31
C THR A 175 5.60 11.96 1.72
N THR A 176 5.14 13.07 2.28
CA THR A 176 5.58 14.40 1.90
C THR A 176 6.39 15.00 3.03
N VAL A 177 7.57 15.55 2.73
CA VAL A 177 8.46 16.24 3.67
C VAL A 177 8.89 17.59 3.10
N THR A 178 9.12 18.55 3.98
CA THR A 178 9.74 19.84 3.63
C THR A 178 11.24 19.75 3.89
N LEU A 179 12.04 20.32 2.98
CA LEU A 179 13.50 20.28 2.95
C LEU A 179 14.09 21.68 3.04
#